data_AF-A0A961JEU4-F1
#
_entry.id   AF-A0A961JEU4-F1
#
_cell.length_a   1.000
_cell.length_b   1.000
_cell.length_c   1.000
_cell.angle_alpha   90.00
_cell.angle_beta   90.00
_cell.angle_gamma   90.00
#
_symmetry.space_group_name_H-M   'P 1'
#
loop_
_entity.id
_entity.type
_entity.pdbx_description
1 polymer ?
#
loop_
_entity_poly.entity_id
_entity_poly.type
_entity_poly.pdbx_seq_one_letter_code
_entity_poly.pdbx_strand_id
1 'polypeptide(L)' 'GGEARRLALARALLRRPRLLLLDEPTEGLDRATAARVLSGIRATLPGAAIVVAAHRAAELDWADRTVRLT' A
#
# COMPACT_ATOMS: atom_id res chain seq x y z
N GLY A 1 -0.45 0.87 -18.15
CA GLY A 1 0.23 0.37 -16.95
C GLY A 1 -0.51 0.74 -15.67
N GLY A 2 -0.47 2.02 -15.27
CA GLY A 2 -1.03 2.47 -13.98
C GLY A 2 -2.53 2.24 -13.78
N GLU A 3 -3.36 2.34 -14.83
CA GLU A 3 -4.81 2.11 -14.72
C GLU A 3 -5.15 0.65 -14.38
N ALA A 4 -4.48 -0.31 -15.01
CA ALA A 4 -4.66 -1.72 -14.70
C ALA A 4 -4.27 -2.04 -13.25
N ARG A 5 -3.17 -1.45 -12.75
CA ARG A 5 -2.73 -1.59 -11.35
C ARG A 5 -3.76 -0.98 -10.38
N ARG A 6 -4.29 0.22 -10.70
CA ARG A 6 -5.36 0.85 -9.91
C ARG A 6 -6.63 0.02 -9.86
N LEU A 7 -7.05 -0.55 -11.00
CA LEU A 7 -8.22 -1.43 -11.05
C LEU A 7 -8.00 -2.71 -10.25
N ALA A 8 -6.81 -3.33 -10.33
CA ALA A 8 -6.47 -4.50 -9.54
C ALA A 8 -6.49 -4.21 -8.03
N LEU A 9 -5.91 -3.08 -7.62
CA LEU A 9 -5.96 -2.63 -6.22
C LEU A 9 -7.40 -2.39 -5.77
N ALA A 10 -8.20 -1.66 -6.54
CA ALA A 10 -9.60 -1.41 -6.22
C ALA A 10 -10.38 -2.73 -6.04
N ARG A 11 -10.18 -3.71 -6.93
CA ARG A 11 -10.77 -5.05 -6.82
C ARG A 11 -10.33 -5.78 -5.56
N ALA A 12 -9.05 -5.69 -5.18
CA ALA A 12 -8.54 -6.30 -3.95
C ALA A 12 -9.18 -5.67 -2.71
N LEU A 13 -9.31 -4.34 -2.67
CA LEU A 13 -9.93 -3.61 -1.56
C LEU A 13 -11.41 -3.95 -1.37
N LEU A 14 -12.16 -4.11 -2.47
CA LEU A 14 -13.59 -4.50 -2.44
C LEU A 14 -13.83 -5.85 -1.75
N ARG A 15 -12.83 -6.75 -1.76
CA ARG A 15 -12.92 -8.06 -1.09
C ARG A 15 -12.74 -7.98 0.43
N ARG A 16 -12.41 -6.81 0.98
CA ARG A 16 -12.16 -6.59 2.42
C ARG A 16 -11.23 -7.67 3.03
N PRO A 17 -10.04 -7.91 2.44
CA PRO A 17 -9.18 -8.99 2.90
C PRO A 17 -8.63 -8.71 4.31
N ARG A 18 -8.38 -9.78 5.07
CA ARG A 18 -7.67 -9.69 6.37
C ARG A 18 -6.16 -9.52 6.22
N LEU A 19 -5.62 -9.85 5.04
CA LEU A 19 -4.22 -9.68 4.65
C LEU A 19 -4.15 -9.10 3.24
N LEU A 20 -3.46 -7.97 3.09
CA LEU A 20 -3.20 -7.33 1.80
C LEU A 20 -1.68 -7.28 1.56
N LEU A 21 -1.25 -7.84 0.44
CA LEU A 21 0.14 -7.77 -0.02
C LEU A 21 0.23 -6.74 -1.14
N LEU A 22 1.17 -5.81 -1.03
CA LEU A 22 1.39 -4.75 -2.01
C LEU A 22 2.85 -4.77 -2.44
N ASP A 23 3.05 -4.84 -3.75
CA ASP A 23 4.36 -4.70 -4.38
C ASP A 23 4.42 -3.34 -5.07
N GLU A 24 5.32 -2.48 -4.59
CA GLU A 24 5.51 -1.09 -5.06
C GLU A 24 4.21 -0.29 -5.29
N PRO A 25 3.31 -0.18 -4.29
CA PRO A 25 2.00 0.45 -4.47
C PRO A 25 2.06 1.95 -4.77
N THR A 26 3.20 2.59 -4.50
CA THR A 26 3.39 4.04 -4.66
C THR A 26 4.37 4.42 -5.78
N GLU A 27 4.74 3.47 -6.63
CA GLU A 27 5.61 3.71 -7.79
C GLU A 27 5.09 4.87 -8.66
N GLY A 28 5.98 5.80 -9.03
CA GLY A 28 5.63 6.96 -9.87
C GLY A 28 4.83 8.07 -9.18
N LEU A 29 4.52 7.96 -7.88
CA LEU A 29 3.86 9.02 -7.11
C LEU A 29 4.86 9.94 -6.40
N ASP A 30 4.51 11.20 -6.16
CA ASP A 30 5.25 12.02 -5.20
C ASP A 30 4.97 11.56 -3.75
N ARG A 31 5.77 12.04 -2.80
CA ARG A 31 5.70 11.63 -1.39
C ARG A 31 4.34 11.94 -0.74
N ALA A 32 3.74 13.09 -1.04
CA ALA A 32 2.47 13.50 -0.45
C ALA A 32 1.32 12.65 -1.02
N THR A 33 1.31 12.41 -2.33
CA THR A 33 0.34 11.55 -2.99
C THR A 33 0.46 10.10 -2.51
N ALA A 34 1.67 9.58 -2.35
CA ALA A 34 1.92 8.26 -1.78
C ALA A 34 1.35 8.11 -0.37
N ALA A 35 1.61 9.07 0.52
CA ALA A 35 1.10 9.07 1.88
C ALA A 35 -0.45 9.09 1.93
N ARG A 36 -1.09 9.87 1.04
CA ARG A 36 -2.55 9.91 0.91
C ARG A 36 -3.13 8.57 0.45
N VAL A 37 -2.49 7.92 -0.53
CA VAL A 37 -2.91 6.61 -1.02
C VAL A 37 -2.81 5.55 0.08
N LEU A 38 -1.67 5.47 0.78
CA LEU A 38 -1.47 4.51 1.87
C LEU A 38 -2.46 4.73 3.01
N SER A 39 -2.72 5.99 3.38
CA SER A 39 -3.75 6.35 4.37
C SER A 39 -5.15 5.92 3.94
N GLY A 40 -5.49 6.10 2.66
CA GLY A 40 -6.78 5.66 2.10
C GLY A 40 -6.94 4.13 2.13
N ILE A 41 -5.88 3.38 1.82
CA ILE A 41 -5.87 1.92 1.93
C ILE A 41 -6.09 1.50 3.39
N ARG A 42 -5.37 2.11 4.34
CA ARG A 42 -5.55 1.84 5.79
C ARG A 42 -6.97 2.11 6.25
N ALA A 43 -7.54 3.25 5.88
CA ALA A 43 -8.90 3.64 6.24
C ALA A 43 -9.94 2.68 5.67
N THR A 44 -9.69 2.15 4.46
CA THR A 44 -10.55 1.15 3.83
C THR A 44 -10.44 -0.23 4.50
N LEU A 45 -9.31 -0.55 5.12
CA LEU A 45 -9.06 -1.85 5.77
C LEU A 45 -8.50 -1.68 7.19
N PRO A 46 -9.26 -1.10 8.13
CA PRO A 46 -8.76 -0.65 9.43
C PRO A 46 -8.35 -1.78 10.39
N GLY A 47 -8.65 -3.04 10.08
CA GLY A 47 -8.23 -4.21 10.85
C GLY A 47 -7.38 -5.22 10.05
N ALA A 48 -7.04 -4.92 8.79
CA ALA A 48 -6.25 -5.84 7.98
C ALA A 48 -4.75 -5.72 8.31
N ALA A 49 -4.04 -6.84 8.20
CA ALA A 49 -2.59 -6.83 8.05
C ALA A 49 -2.25 -6.37 6.63
N ILE A 50 -1.34 -5.40 6.51
CA ILE A 50 -0.88 -4.90 5.21
C ILE A 50 0.64 -5.09 5.18
N VAL A 51 1.12 -5.82 4.18
CA VAL A 51 2.55 -6.04 3.95
C VAL A 51 2.91 -5.36 2.65
N VAL A 52 3.91 -4.49 2.70
CA VAL A 52 4.38 -3.72 1.56
C VAL A 52 5.84 -4.08 1.28
N ALA A 53 6.15 -4.45 0.04
CA ALA A 53 7.52 -4.45 -0.45
C ALA A 53 7.95 -3.00 -0.65
N ALA A 54 8.58 -2.43 0.39
CA ALA A 54 8.88 -1.02 0.46
C ALA A 54 10.21 -0.68 -0.23
N HIS A 55 10.17 0.30 -1.13
CA HIS A 55 11.36 0.88 -1.77
C HIS A 55 11.48 2.38 -1.52
N ARG A 56 10.47 2.99 -0.87
CA ARG A 56 10.36 4.44 -0.74
C ARG A 56 10.15 4.87 0.71
N ALA A 57 10.69 6.04 1.06
CA ALA A 57 10.56 6.61 2.41
C ALA A 57 9.10 6.72 2.88
N ALA A 58 8.17 7.13 2.01
CA ALA A 58 6.74 7.21 2.37
C ALA A 58 6.14 5.88 2.84
N GLU A 59 6.60 4.75 2.31
CA GLU A 59 6.14 3.41 2.70
C GLU A 59 6.75 3.00 4.05
N LEU A 60 8.03 3.32 4.24
CA LEU A 60 8.74 3.07 5.50
C LEU A 60 8.19 3.91 6.65
N ASP A 61 7.95 5.21 6.41
CA ASP A 61 7.43 6.15 7.41
C ASP A 61 5.98 5.84 7.80
N TRP A 62 5.22 5.21 6.90
CA TRP A 62 3.84 4.81 7.15
C TRP A 62 3.73 3.47 7.89
N ALA A 63 4.76 2.62 7.83
CA ALA A 63 4.70 1.27 8.37
C ALA A 63 4.82 1.24 9.90
N ASP A 64 3.97 0.44 10.55
CA ASP A 64 4.08 0.18 11.99
C ASP A 64 5.36 -0.59 12.36
N ARG A 65 5.85 -1.42 11.43
CA ARG A 65 7.04 -2.25 11.59
C ARG A 65 7.77 -2.38 10.26
N THR A 66 9.10 -2.38 10.31
CA THR A 66 9.97 -2.61 9.15
C THR A 66 10.78 -3.89 9.35
N VAL A 67 10.89 -4.70 8.30
CA VAL A 67 11.75 -5.89 8.28
C VAL A 67 12.67 -5.75 7.08
N ARG A 68 13.98 -5.79 7.34
CA ARG A 68 15.00 -5.73 6.30
C ARG A 68 15.38 -7.13 5.90
N LEU A 69 15.24 -7.44 4.62
CA LEU A 69 15.71 -8.70 4.04
C LEU A 69 17.21 -8.54 3.76
N THR A 70 18.01 -9.48 4.26
CA THR A 70 19.47 -9.57 4.08
C THR A 70 19.82 -10.84 3.34
#